data_AF-A0A3N7DNM7-F1
#
_entry.id   AF-A0A3N7DNM7-F1
#
_cell.length_a   1.000
_cell.length_b   1.000
_cell.length_c   1.000
_cell.angle_alpha   90.00
_cell.angle_beta   90.00
_cell.angle_gamma   90.00
#
_symmetry.space_group_name_H-M   'P 1'
#
loop_
_entity.id
_entity.type
_entity.pdbx_description
1 polymer ?
#
loop_
_entity_poly.entity_id
_entity_poly.type
_entity_poly.pdbx_seq_one_letter_code
_entity_poly.pdbx_strand_id
1 'polypeptide(L)'
;MRKLLLLLITLSSFTISSCQEKMKKYEWLPTECAPENYPAEIYSGFFYYGTKGSIYIPNGRTVDYGWGENGSVNIAGEQLKEAPQRLELSWISYAEKKNYAGKFELDTRKIDSLFAEGYPDDVEGGRGTYQMIKVGMAPGGDVVVWLSGVRNKQVEVGHFKASPVGELDWKKIYPDMDGTMLQYIDARLQKLPEEIQTAIKNGKIPYDYWEGLRKRYLWKAVIESTATITRIDLDYFNKERDFVFGEALKHITDQQAGVIEELNVYWLDDQKRELRTEIKFDEKEAFAVFSNLKENEKGELLILLDKGKQDATVKLKIGDKEIPFKEIKTQSFFR
;
A
#
# COMPACT_ATOMS: atom_id res chain seq x y z
N MET A 1 21.86 -25.80 -69.32
CA MET A 1 22.05 -24.44 -68.74
C MET A 1 20.67 -23.93 -68.36
N ARG A 2 20.22 -24.15 -67.11
CA ARG A 2 20.34 -23.25 -65.95
C ARG A 2 19.54 -21.95 -66.13
N LYS A 3 18.67 -21.68 -65.14
CA LYS A 3 18.04 -20.40 -64.74
C LYS A 3 16.68 -20.12 -65.39
N LEU A 4 15.63 -19.69 -64.69
CA LEU A 4 15.42 -19.35 -63.27
C LEU A 4 13.89 -19.31 -63.06
N LEU A 5 13.37 -20.07 -62.09
CA LEU A 5 11.97 -19.98 -61.67
C LEU A 5 11.85 -18.75 -60.76
N LEU A 6 11.17 -17.68 -61.21
CA LEU A 6 10.81 -16.55 -60.35
C LEU A 6 9.68 -17.00 -59.42
N LEU A 7 10.01 -17.26 -58.16
CA LEU A 7 9.05 -17.42 -57.07
C LEU A 7 8.69 -16.02 -56.57
N LEU A 8 7.49 -15.52 -56.91
CA LEU A 8 6.92 -14.33 -56.26
C LEU A 8 6.55 -14.70 -54.82
N ILE A 9 7.41 -14.33 -53.87
CA ILE A 9 7.08 -14.34 -52.45
C ILE A 9 6.26 -13.07 -52.20
N THR A 10 4.93 -13.19 -52.20
CA THR A 10 4.06 -12.17 -51.64
C THR A 10 4.28 -12.12 -50.13
N LEU A 11 5.11 -11.17 -49.68
CA LEU A 11 5.20 -10.77 -48.28
C LEU A 11 3.80 -10.25 -47.88
N SER A 12 2.98 -11.11 -47.29
CA SER A 12 1.79 -10.69 -46.56
C SER A 12 2.27 -9.94 -45.32
N SER A 13 2.36 -8.62 -45.44
CA SER A 13 2.54 -7.71 -44.32
C SER A 13 1.36 -7.90 -43.36
N PHE A 14 1.51 -8.80 -42.39
CA PHE A 14 0.74 -8.73 -41.15
C PHE A 14 1.20 -7.47 -40.42
N THR A 15 0.65 -6.33 -40.83
CA THR A 15 0.60 -5.17 -39.96
C THR A 15 -0.25 -5.59 -38.77
N ILE A 16 0.42 -5.93 -37.68
CA ILE A 16 -0.19 -5.91 -36.35
C ILE A 16 -0.56 -4.44 -36.14
N SER A 17 -1.75 -4.05 -36.60
CA SER A 17 -2.42 -2.88 -36.09
C SER A 17 -2.67 -3.20 -34.62
N SER A 18 -1.71 -2.83 -33.78
CA SER A 18 -1.98 -2.55 -32.38
C SER A 18 -3.06 -1.46 -32.42
N CYS A 19 -4.32 -1.88 -32.35
CA CYS A 19 -5.38 -1.02 -31.87
C CYS A 19 -4.92 -0.61 -30.48
N GLN A 20 -4.28 0.56 -30.40
CA GLN A 20 -4.01 1.23 -29.16
C GLN A 20 -5.38 1.65 -28.65
N GLU A 21 -6.06 0.74 -27.94
CA GLU A 21 -7.30 1.08 -27.25
C GLU A 21 -7.01 2.34 -26.44
N LYS A 22 -7.83 3.38 -26.65
CA LYS A 22 -7.73 4.60 -25.84
C LYS A 22 -7.92 4.18 -24.39
N MET A 23 -6.86 4.28 -23.60
CA MET A 23 -6.92 4.02 -22.17
C MET A 23 -7.96 4.95 -21.54
N LYS A 24 -8.75 4.40 -20.61
CA LYS A 24 -9.72 5.18 -19.85
C LYS A 24 -8.98 6.23 -19.02
N LYS A 25 -9.69 7.30 -18.69
CA LYS A 25 -9.20 8.37 -17.82
C LYS A 25 -9.95 8.38 -16.50
N TYR A 26 -9.24 8.67 -15.43
CA TYR A 26 -9.73 8.65 -14.06
C TYR A 26 -9.27 9.90 -13.32
N GLU A 27 -10.01 10.27 -12.28
CA GLU A 27 -9.63 11.34 -11.37
C GLU A 27 -8.76 10.77 -10.25
N TRP A 28 -7.47 11.06 -10.28
CA TRP A 28 -6.53 10.67 -9.22
C TRP A 28 -5.48 11.73 -8.95
N LEU A 29 -5.00 11.85 -7.71
CA LEU A 29 -3.91 12.76 -7.34
C LEU A 29 -2.72 11.98 -6.74
N PRO A 30 -1.47 12.43 -6.99
CA PRO A 30 -0.32 11.88 -6.32
C PRO A 30 -0.25 12.36 -4.86
N THR A 31 0.26 11.49 -4.00
CA THR A 31 0.63 11.81 -2.61
C THR A 31 1.84 10.98 -2.21
N GLU A 32 2.49 11.36 -1.13
CA GLU A 32 3.73 10.79 -0.63
C GLU A 32 3.61 10.37 0.82
N CYS A 33 4.35 9.34 1.21
CA CYS A 33 4.48 8.97 2.60
C CYS A 33 5.88 8.44 2.93
N ALA A 34 6.21 8.43 4.20
CA ALA A 34 7.41 7.82 4.74
C ALA A 34 7.12 7.37 6.17
N PRO A 35 7.87 6.40 6.71
CA PRO A 35 7.69 5.97 8.09
C PRO A 35 7.91 7.17 9.04
N GLU A 36 7.07 7.28 10.07
CA GLU A 36 7.10 8.41 11.02
C GLU A 36 8.48 8.61 11.66
N ASN A 37 9.13 7.49 12.00
CA ASN A 37 10.46 7.48 12.62
C ASN A 37 11.63 7.47 11.62
N TYR A 38 11.34 7.48 10.31
CA TYR A 38 12.35 7.52 9.26
C TYR A 38 11.97 8.55 8.19
N PRO A 39 12.06 9.85 8.53
CA PRO A 39 11.61 10.90 7.64
C PRO A 39 12.41 10.92 6.32
N ALA A 40 11.73 11.37 5.27
CA ALA A 40 12.28 11.52 3.94
C ALA A 40 11.91 12.89 3.37
N GLU A 41 12.59 13.32 2.32
CA GLU A 41 12.16 14.48 1.55
C GLU A 41 12.37 14.27 0.05
N ILE A 42 11.33 14.53 -0.73
CA ILE A 42 11.36 14.43 -2.20
C ILE A 42 12.12 15.63 -2.75
N TYR A 43 13.14 15.36 -3.56
CA TYR A 43 13.80 16.37 -4.37
C TYR A 43 13.01 16.60 -5.67
N SER A 44 12.69 15.52 -6.37
CA SER A 44 11.91 15.52 -7.61
C SER A 44 11.17 14.20 -7.75
N GLY A 45 9.88 14.24 -8.09
CA GLY A 45 9.05 13.06 -8.24
C GLY A 45 7.93 13.30 -9.27
N PHE A 46 7.75 12.38 -10.20
CA PHE A 46 6.75 12.48 -11.27
C PHE A 46 6.15 11.12 -11.62
N PHE A 47 4.83 11.10 -11.79
CA PHE A 47 4.15 10.06 -12.54
C PHE A 47 4.02 10.49 -14.00
N TYR A 48 4.24 9.55 -14.91
CA TYR A 48 4.03 9.73 -16.35
C TYR A 48 2.87 8.84 -16.82
N TYR A 49 2.00 9.40 -17.66
CA TYR A 49 0.80 8.73 -18.16
C TYR A 49 0.51 9.13 -19.61
N GLY A 50 -0.11 8.22 -20.37
CA GLY A 50 -0.31 8.38 -21.81
C GLY A 50 0.98 8.69 -22.56
N THR A 51 0.88 9.36 -23.71
CA THR A 51 2.05 9.62 -24.57
C THR A 51 2.93 10.78 -24.11
N LYS A 52 2.37 11.76 -23.38
CA LYS A 52 3.04 13.02 -23.01
C LYS A 52 2.64 13.56 -21.64
N GLY A 53 1.75 12.87 -20.91
CA GLY A 53 1.24 13.34 -19.64
C GLY A 53 2.25 13.12 -18.52
N SER A 54 2.36 14.09 -17.62
CA SER A 54 3.04 13.91 -16.35
C SER A 54 2.35 14.73 -15.26
N ILE A 55 2.57 14.33 -14.01
CA ILE A 55 2.14 15.07 -12.83
C ILE A 55 3.19 14.88 -11.74
N TYR A 56 3.54 15.98 -11.06
CA TYR A 56 4.52 15.96 -9.99
C TYR A 56 3.92 15.40 -8.71
N ILE A 57 4.74 14.71 -7.92
CA ILE A 57 4.43 14.31 -6.55
C ILE A 57 4.78 15.50 -5.65
N PRO A 58 3.93 15.89 -4.68
CA PRO A 58 4.25 16.99 -3.79
C PRO A 58 5.64 16.83 -3.14
N ASN A 59 6.38 17.93 -3.12
CA ASN A 59 7.72 18.04 -2.56
C ASN A 59 7.85 19.33 -1.75
N GLY A 60 9.07 19.66 -1.31
CA GLY A 60 9.32 20.91 -0.60
C GLY A 60 8.94 20.87 0.89
N ARG A 61 8.88 19.67 1.48
CA ARG A 61 8.68 19.46 2.91
C ARG A 61 9.18 18.10 3.36
N THR A 62 9.48 17.99 4.65
CA THR A 62 9.74 16.69 5.31
C THR A 62 8.47 15.85 5.30
N VAL A 63 8.63 14.58 4.93
CA VAL A 63 7.60 13.55 4.88
C VAL A 63 7.87 12.57 6.02
N ASP A 64 6.95 12.51 6.97
CA ASP A 64 6.98 11.63 8.15
C ASP A 64 5.56 11.30 8.65
N TYR A 65 4.58 11.28 7.74
CA TYR A 65 3.16 11.06 8.07
C TYR A 65 2.81 9.67 8.60
N GLY A 66 3.70 8.68 8.41
CA GLY A 66 3.43 7.27 8.68
C GLY A 66 3.47 6.44 7.40
N TRP A 67 3.92 5.19 7.54
CA TRP A 67 4.03 4.28 6.40
C TRP A 67 2.64 3.92 5.89
N GLY A 68 2.40 4.15 4.59
CA GLY A 68 1.09 3.90 3.97
C GLY A 68 0.02 4.96 4.29
N GLU A 69 0.34 6.06 4.97
CA GLU A 69 -0.59 7.16 5.26
C GLU A 69 -0.67 8.18 4.12
N ASN A 70 -1.74 8.99 4.06
CA ASN A 70 -1.82 10.07 3.07
C ASN A 70 -0.95 11.25 3.54
N GLY A 71 -0.06 11.73 2.66
CA GLY A 71 0.73 12.93 2.91
C GLY A 71 0.11 14.17 2.28
N SER A 72 0.93 14.96 1.58
CA SER A 72 0.45 16.17 0.94
C SER A 72 -0.38 15.86 -0.29
N VAL A 73 -1.24 16.80 -0.66
CA VAL A 73 -2.03 16.76 -1.88
C VAL A 73 -1.99 18.14 -2.52
N ASN A 74 -1.58 18.20 -3.78
CA ASN A 74 -1.68 19.40 -4.60
C ASN A 74 -2.64 19.14 -5.75
N ILE A 75 -3.66 19.99 -5.91
CA ILE A 75 -4.57 19.93 -7.04
C ILE A 75 -3.88 20.59 -8.23
N ALA A 76 -3.29 19.76 -9.10
CA ALA A 76 -2.57 20.20 -10.28
C ALA A 76 -2.73 19.22 -11.44
N GLY A 77 -2.47 19.68 -12.67
CA GLY A 77 -2.59 18.88 -13.89
C GLY A 77 -4.03 18.70 -14.38
N GLU A 78 -4.22 17.83 -15.38
CA GLU A 78 -5.56 17.47 -15.86
C GLU A 78 -6.35 16.75 -14.76
N GLN A 79 -7.64 17.04 -14.59
CA GLN A 79 -8.48 16.32 -13.64
C GLN A 79 -8.53 14.82 -13.97
N LEU A 80 -8.88 14.51 -15.22
CA LEU A 80 -8.99 13.14 -15.74
C LEU A 80 -7.73 12.74 -16.50
N LYS A 81 -7.06 11.68 -16.04
CA LYS A 81 -5.77 11.19 -16.55
C LYS A 81 -5.79 9.67 -16.71
N GLU A 82 -5.03 9.16 -17.67
CA GLU A 82 -4.83 7.72 -17.82
C GLU A 82 -4.10 7.14 -16.60
N ALA A 83 -4.19 5.82 -16.40
CA ALA A 83 -3.36 5.13 -15.42
C ALA A 83 -1.86 5.41 -15.69
N PRO A 84 -1.04 5.66 -14.64
CA PRO A 84 0.37 5.94 -14.84
C PRO A 84 1.11 4.71 -15.36
N GLN A 85 2.08 4.99 -16.23
CA GLN A 85 2.97 4.01 -16.83
C GLN A 85 4.30 3.95 -16.10
N ARG A 86 4.72 5.06 -15.51
CA ARG A 86 6.08 5.19 -14.99
C ARG A 86 6.13 6.16 -13.83
N LEU A 87 6.98 5.82 -12.86
CA LEU A 87 7.37 6.68 -11.74
C LEU A 87 8.85 7.06 -11.91
N GLU A 88 9.16 8.34 -11.90
CA GLU A 88 10.53 8.82 -11.64
C GLU A 88 10.56 9.51 -10.28
N LEU A 89 11.57 9.18 -9.48
CA LEU A 89 11.67 9.69 -8.13
C LEU A 89 13.14 9.91 -7.75
N SER A 90 13.39 11.00 -7.02
CA SER A 90 14.64 11.28 -6.33
C SER A 90 14.34 11.96 -5.00
N TRP A 91 14.99 11.50 -3.93
CA TRP A 91 14.66 11.87 -2.56
C TRP A 91 15.85 11.64 -1.63
N ILE A 92 15.80 12.19 -0.42
CA ILE A 92 16.81 11.98 0.63
C ILE A 92 16.19 11.26 1.84
N SER A 93 16.85 10.19 2.29
CA SER A 93 16.57 9.49 3.54
C SER A 93 17.31 10.19 4.67
N TYR A 94 16.58 10.68 5.69
CA TYR A 94 17.20 11.46 6.76
C TYR A 94 18.06 10.59 7.66
N ALA A 95 17.56 9.40 8.02
CA ALA A 95 18.24 8.48 8.91
C ALA A 95 19.63 8.08 8.38
N GLU A 96 19.78 7.98 7.06
CA GLU A 96 21.04 7.60 6.42
C GLU A 96 21.81 8.79 5.85
N LYS A 97 21.20 9.97 5.84
CA LYS A 97 21.69 11.17 5.11
C LYS A 97 22.07 10.86 3.66
N LYS A 98 21.27 10.01 3.00
CA LYS A 98 21.58 9.43 1.69
C LYS A 98 20.52 9.77 0.66
N ASN A 99 20.96 10.17 -0.53
CA ASN A 99 20.09 10.41 -1.66
C ASN A 99 19.84 9.13 -2.44
N TYR A 100 18.61 8.97 -2.90
CA TYR A 100 18.14 7.86 -3.70
C TYR A 100 17.47 8.39 -4.96
N ALA A 101 17.58 7.66 -6.07
CA ALA A 101 16.81 7.93 -7.27
C ALA A 101 16.45 6.64 -8.03
N GLY A 102 15.37 6.71 -8.80
CA GLY A 102 14.93 5.60 -9.61
C GLY A 102 13.95 6.00 -10.71
N LYS A 103 13.87 5.14 -11.72
CA LYS A 103 12.87 5.18 -12.78
C LYS A 103 12.23 3.81 -12.85
N PHE A 104 10.93 3.74 -12.64
CA PHE A 104 10.21 2.49 -12.43
C PHE A 104 9.04 2.39 -13.39
N GLU A 105 8.99 1.31 -14.16
CA GLU A 105 7.80 0.96 -14.94
C GLU A 105 6.75 0.41 -13.97
N LEU A 106 5.53 0.92 -14.08
CA LEU A 106 4.39 0.50 -13.26
C LEU A 106 3.58 -0.55 -14.01
N ASP A 107 2.87 -1.41 -13.27
CA ASP A 107 1.89 -2.30 -13.88
C ASP A 107 0.62 -1.52 -14.27
N THR A 108 0.69 -0.80 -15.38
CA THR A 108 -0.40 0.05 -15.88
C THR A 108 -1.67 -0.73 -16.09
N ARG A 109 -1.59 -2.01 -16.50
CA ARG A 109 -2.78 -2.84 -16.71
C ARG A 109 -3.46 -3.13 -15.39
N LYS A 110 -2.72 -3.51 -14.35
CA LYS A 110 -3.27 -3.69 -13.00
C LYS A 110 -3.91 -2.40 -12.48
N ILE A 111 -3.21 -1.27 -12.60
CA ILE A 111 -3.70 0.02 -12.11
C ILE A 111 -4.96 0.46 -12.86
N ASP A 112 -4.97 0.35 -14.19
CA ASP A 112 -6.15 0.64 -15.02
C ASP A 112 -7.34 -0.25 -14.66
N SER A 113 -7.12 -1.56 -14.48
CA SER A 113 -8.19 -2.49 -14.06
C SER A 113 -8.80 -2.07 -12.72
N LEU A 114 -7.96 -1.75 -11.73
CA LEU A 114 -8.42 -1.31 -10.41
C LEU A 114 -9.23 0.00 -10.48
N PHE A 115 -8.79 0.97 -11.28
CA PHE A 115 -9.58 2.19 -11.49
C PHE A 115 -10.90 1.90 -12.24
N ALA A 116 -10.86 1.05 -13.27
CA ALA A 116 -12.02 0.67 -14.06
C ALA A 116 -13.05 -0.16 -13.29
N GLU A 117 -12.62 -1.00 -12.35
CA GLU A 117 -13.46 -1.87 -11.52
C GLU A 117 -13.96 -1.17 -10.26
N GLY A 118 -13.14 -0.30 -9.65
CA GLY A 118 -13.43 0.26 -8.33
C GLY A 118 -13.53 -0.84 -7.28
N TYR A 119 -14.39 -0.65 -6.29
CA TYR A 119 -14.68 -1.65 -5.26
C TYR A 119 -16.10 -1.46 -4.71
N PRO A 120 -16.72 -2.51 -4.13
CA PRO A 120 -18.00 -2.37 -3.45
C PRO A 120 -17.88 -1.37 -2.31
N ASP A 121 -18.81 -0.43 -2.23
CA ASP A 121 -18.89 0.55 -1.14
C ASP A 121 -20.36 0.88 -0.83
N ASP A 122 -20.64 1.48 0.32
CA ASP A 122 -21.99 1.84 0.76
C ASP A 122 -22.42 3.27 0.33
N VAL A 123 -21.65 3.88 -0.57
CA VAL A 123 -22.01 5.15 -1.24
C VAL A 123 -23.15 4.97 -2.24
N GLU A 124 -23.75 6.08 -2.66
CA GLU A 124 -24.75 6.07 -3.74
C GLU A 124 -24.16 5.42 -5.01
N GLY A 125 -24.86 4.40 -5.53
CA GLY A 125 -24.38 3.59 -6.66
C GLY A 125 -23.57 2.35 -6.26
N GLY A 126 -23.29 2.13 -4.98
CA GLY A 126 -22.72 0.88 -4.45
C GLY A 126 -21.25 0.64 -4.81
N ARG A 127 -20.55 1.67 -5.31
CA ARG A 127 -19.21 1.54 -5.88
C ARG A 127 -18.30 2.69 -5.45
N GLY A 128 -17.24 2.34 -4.74
CA GLY A 128 -16.12 3.22 -4.43
C GLY A 128 -15.10 3.28 -5.59
N THR A 129 -14.32 4.35 -5.60
CA THR A 129 -13.26 4.60 -6.60
C THR A 129 -11.96 4.95 -5.92
N TYR A 130 -10.84 4.49 -6.50
CA TYR A 130 -9.52 4.97 -6.13
C TYR A 130 -9.33 6.41 -6.65
N GLN A 131 -8.79 7.27 -5.79
CA GLN A 131 -8.65 8.71 -6.05
C GLN A 131 -7.22 9.21 -5.78
N MET A 132 -6.36 8.37 -5.21
CA MET A 132 -4.99 8.73 -4.88
C MET A 132 -4.02 7.65 -5.34
N ILE A 133 -2.84 8.08 -5.80
CA ILE A 133 -1.68 7.22 -6.03
C ILE A 133 -0.59 7.66 -5.08
N LYS A 134 -0.24 6.80 -4.13
CA LYS A 134 0.66 7.08 -3.03
C LYS A 134 2.03 6.49 -3.29
N VAL A 135 3.08 7.26 -3.04
CA VAL A 135 4.47 6.81 -3.11
C VAL A 135 5.07 6.80 -1.71
N GLY A 136 5.33 5.61 -1.18
CA GLY A 136 6.08 5.40 0.05
C GLY A 136 7.57 5.39 -0.21
N MET A 137 8.33 6.07 0.63
CA MET A 137 9.79 6.05 0.63
C MET A 137 10.30 5.62 2.00
N ALA A 138 11.15 4.60 2.05
CA ALA A 138 11.75 4.15 3.29
C ALA A 138 13.26 3.89 3.14
N PRO A 139 14.03 3.91 4.25
CA PRO A 139 15.46 3.69 4.25
C PRO A 139 15.95 2.50 3.42
N GLY A 140 17.17 2.63 2.90
CA GLY A 140 17.73 1.64 1.98
C GLY A 140 17.18 1.74 0.56
N GLY A 141 16.46 2.82 0.23
CA GLY A 141 15.91 3.07 -1.10
C GLY A 141 14.62 2.30 -1.40
N ASP A 142 13.90 1.83 -0.38
CA ASP A 142 12.64 1.12 -0.58
C ASP A 142 11.55 2.07 -1.08
N VAL A 143 10.84 1.68 -2.13
CA VAL A 143 9.75 2.46 -2.73
C VAL A 143 8.54 1.57 -2.94
N VAL A 144 7.40 1.94 -2.37
CA VAL A 144 6.11 1.24 -2.56
C VAL A 144 5.09 2.19 -3.17
N VAL A 145 4.26 1.68 -4.07
CA VAL A 145 3.17 2.43 -4.68
C VAL A 145 1.84 1.80 -4.31
N TRP A 146 0.92 2.59 -3.75
CA TRP A 146 -0.45 2.16 -3.46
C TRP A 146 -1.46 3.00 -4.23
N LEU A 147 -2.61 2.39 -4.54
CA LEU A 147 -3.83 3.13 -4.81
C LEU A 147 -4.63 3.25 -3.52
N SER A 148 -5.19 4.42 -3.24
CA SER A 148 -6.13 4.59 -2.14
C SER A 148 -7.40 5.33 -2.56
N GLY A 149 -8.49 5.04 -1.85
CA GLY A 149 -9.80 5.62 -2.09
C GLY A 149 -10.58 5.87 -0.81
N VAL A 150 -11.87 6.14 -0.96
CA VAL A 150 -12.83 6.31 0.14
C VAL A 150 -12.81 5.13 1.11
N ARG A 151 -13.10 5.42 2.38
CA ARG A 151 -12.99 4.48 3.52
C ARG A 151 -11.59 3.88 3.70
N ASN A 152 -10.57 4.58 3.21
CA ASN A 152 -9.17 4.17 3.24
C ASN A 152 -8.90 2.83 2.54
N LYS A 153 -9.77 2.37 1.62
CA LYS A 153 -9.45 1.21 0.76
C LYS A 153 -8.08 1.45 0.15
N GLN A 154 -7.14 0.53 0.37
CA GLN A 154 -5.76 0.71 -0.06
C GLN A 154 -5.21 -0.60 -0.62
N VAL A 155 -4.65 -0.54 -1.83
CA VAL A 155 -4.11 -1.70 -2.54
C VAL A 155 -2.71 -1.38 -3.04
N GLU A 156 -1.78 -2.27 -2.78
CA GLU A 156 -0.41 -2.15 -3.25
C GLU A 156 -0.32 -2.52 -4.74
N VAL A 157 0.26 -1.64 -5.55
CA VAL A 157 0.34 -1.79 -7.01
C VAL A 157 1.78 -1.81 -7.55
N GLY A 158 2.78 -1.53 -6.72
CA GLY A 158 4.18 -1.65 -7.11
C GLY A 158 5.13 -1.57 -5.92
N HIS A 159 6.30 -2.19 -6.07
CA HIS A 159 7.41 -2.09 -5.13
C HIS A 159 8.71 -2.14 -5.91
N PHE A 160 9.64 -1.27 -5.51
CA PHE A 160 10.85 -1.00 -6.24
C PHE A 160 11.99 -0.66 -5.27
N LYS A 161 13.21 -0.77 -5.77
CA LYS A 161 14.42 -0.34 -5.06
C LYS A 161 15.06 0.81 -5.82
N ALA A 162 15.08 1.99 -5.22
CA ALA A 162 15.83 3.14 -5.71
C ALA A 162 17.33 2.94 -5.47
N SER A 163 18.14 3.41 -6.41
CA SER A 163 19.59 3.33 -6.29
C SER A 163 20.13 4.54 -5.53
N PRO A 164 21.19 4.39 -4.71
CA PRO A 164 21.85 5.53 -4.11
C PRO A 164 22.46 6.41 -5.21
N VAL A 165 22.35 7.72 -5.04
CA VAL A 165 22.93 8.72 -5.96
C VAL A 165 23.79 9.73 -5.19
N GLY A 166 24.54 10.54 -5.93
CA GLY A 166 25.35 11.61 -5.38
C GLY A 166 24.51 12.74 -4.77
N GLU A 167 25.16 13.88 -4.52
CA GLU A 167 24.50 15.05 -3.95
C GLU A 167 23.38 15.60 -4.86
N LEU A 168 22.27 15.98 -4.24
CA LEU A 168 21.16 16.67 -4.90
C LEU A 168 21.28 18.17 -4.58
N ASP A 169 21.06 19.01 -5.59
CA ASP A 169 21.20 20.46 -5.44
C ASP A 169 19.94 21.07 -4.82
N TRP A 170 19.84 20.97 -3.49
CA TRP A 170 18.69 21.44 -2.70
C TRP A 170 18.45 22.95 -2.79
N LYS A 171 19.44 23.75 -3.23
CA LYS A 171 19.22 25.18 -3.50
C LYS A 171 18.27 25.42 -4.68
N LYS A 172 18.07 24.44 -5.55
CA LYS A 172 17.03 24.52 -6.60
C LYS A 172 15.61 24.45 -6.04
N ILE A 173 15.42 23.77 -4.90
CA ILE A 173 14.12 23.65 -4.24
C ILE A 173 13.95 24.78 -3.22
N TYR A 174 15.03 25.13 -2.50
CA TYR A 174 15.05 26.18 -1.50
C TYR A 174 16.15 27.21 -1.83
N PRO A 175 15.87 28.17 -2.73
CA PRO A 175 16.86 29.18 -3.12
C PRO A 175 17.41 30.00 -1.95
N ASP A 176 16.56 30.25 -0.95
CA ASP A 176 16.88 31.04 0.24
C ASP A 176 17.39 30.20 1.42
N MET A 177 17.73 28.91 1.20
CA MET A 177 18.29 28.05 2.24
C MET A 177 19.62 28.61 2.75
N ASP A 178 19.62 29.01 4.02
CA ASP A 178 20.84 29.24 4.78
C ASP A 178 21.37 27.90 5.33
N GLY A 179 22.67 27.66 5.20
CA GLY A 179 23.30 26.38 5.53
C GLY A 179 23.11 25.26 4.48
N THR A 180 23.07 24.02 4.96
CA THR A 180 23.00 22.80 4.14
C THR A 180 21.80 21.93 4.50
N MET A 181 21.32 21.13 3.55
CA MET A 181 20.29 20.12 3.81
C MET A 181 20.68 19.16 4.95
N LEU A 182 21.97 18.86 5.12
CA LEU A 182 22.45 18.00 6.20
C LEU A 182 22.23 18.62 7.59
N GLN A 183 22.43 19.94 7.75
CA GLN A 183 22.16 20.64 9.00
C GLN A 183 20.67 20.64 9.33
N TYR A 184 19.82 20.81 8.32
CA TYR A 184 18.37 20.68 8.48
C TYR A 184 17.97 19.27 8.93
N ILE A 185 18.55 18.24 8.30
CA ILE A 185 18.34 16.84 8.69
C ILE A 185 18.76 16.59 10.13
N ASP A 186 19.92 17.08 10.57
CA ASP A 186 20.37 16.93 11.95
C ASP A 186 19.38 17.53 12.96
N ALA A 187 18.86 18.72 12.69
CA ALA A 187 17.83 19.35 13.53
C ALA A 187 16.50 18.58 13.54
N ARG A 188 16.17 17.86 12.46
CA ARG A 188 14.99 16.98 12.40
C ARG A 188 15.22 15.68 13.19
N LEU A 189 16.38 15.03 13.03
CA LEU A 189 16.70 13.79 13.73
C LEU A 189 16.74 13.96 15.25
N GLN A 190 17.16 15.13 15.76
CA GLN A 190 17.14 15.45 17.19
C GLN A 190 15.73 15.45 17.83
N LYS A 191 14.67 15.52 17.02
CA LYS A 191 13.28 15.52 17.47
C LYS A 191 12.65 14.12 17.49
N LEU A 192 13.34 13.12 16.96
CA LEU A 192 12.85 11.73 16.99
C LEU A 192 12.92 11.15 18.41
N PRO A 193 12.18 10.07 18.71
CA PRO A 193 12.34 9.35 19.98
C PRO A 193 13.80 8.92 20.22
N GLU A 194 14.24 8.94 21.49
CA GLU A 194 15.64 8.64 21.87
C GLU A 194 16.09 7.24 21.41
N GLU A 195 15.19 6.26 21.44
CA GLU A 195 15.44 4.91 20.95
C GLU A 195 15.79 4.91 19.45
N ILE A 196 15.06 5.68 18.65
CA ILE A 196 15.28 5.80 17.20
C ILE A 196 16.58 6.55 16.92
N GLN A 197 16.85 7.65 17.64
CA GLN A 197 18.13 8.37 17.53
C GLN A 197 19.32 7.44 17.81
N THR A 198 19.20 6.62 18.86
CA THR A 198 20.21 5.64 19.26
C THR A 198 20.37 4.53 18.22
N ALA A 199 19.26 4.02 17.66
CA ALA A 199 19.30 3.03 16.59
C ALA A 199 20.01 3.56 15.34
N ILE A 200 19.67 4.77 14.90
CA ILE A 200 20.31 5.43 13.76
C ILE A 200 21.80 5.62 14.00
N LYS A 201 22.19 6.19 15.15
CA LYS A 201 23.60 6.42 15.51
C LYS A 201 24.42 5.12 15.55
N ASN A 202 23.80 4.01 15.95
CA ASN A 202 24.44 2.69 16.02
C ASN A 202 24.32 1.89 14.71
N GLY A 203 23.81 2.47 13.62
CA GLY A 203 23.68 1.80 12.32
C GLY A 203 22.64 0.67 12.31
N LYS A 204 21.66 0.69 13.23
CA LYS A 204 20.59 -0.31 13.37
C LYS A 204 19.30 0.10 12.64
N ILE A 205 19.43 0.70 11.46
CA ILE A 205 18.28 1.03 10.62
C ILE A 205 17.74 -0.28 10.01
N PRO A 206 16.43 -0.56 10.09
CA PRO A 206 15.89 -1.85 9.71
C PRO A 206 15.59 -1.93 8.20
N TYR A 207 16.63 -1.95 7.37
CA TYR A 207 16.49 -1.87 5.90
C TYR A 207 15.56 -2.93 5.28
N ASP A 208 15.52 -4.13 5.87
CA ASP A 208 14.74 -5.25 5.34
C ASP A 208 13.30 -5.29 5.87
N TYR A 209 12.94 -4.39 6.80
CA TYR A 209 11.64 -4.38 7.44
C TYR A 209 10.51 -4.17 6.43
N TRP A 210 10.57 -3.08 5.65
CA TRP A 210 9.50 -2.69 4.72
C TRP A 210 9.29 -3.71 3.60
N GLU A 211 10.37 -4.32 3.11
CA GLU A 211 10.30 -5.43 2.15
C GLU A 211 9.62 -6.66 2.78
N GLY A 212 9.96 -6.98 4.03
CA GLY A 212 9.40 -8.10 4.78
C GLY A 212 7.89 -8.01 5.03
N LEU A 213 7.32 -6.80 5.12
CA LEU A 213 5.88 -6.60 5.37
C LEU A 213 5.00 -7.18 4.26
N ARG A 214 5.54 -7.30 3.05
CA ARG A 214 4.80 -7.65 1.84
C ARG A 214 4.59 -9.16 1.65
N LYS A 215 5.03 -9.97 2.61
CA LYS A 215 4.81 -11.42 2.55
C LYS A 215 3.32 -11.73 2.58
N ARG A 216 2.84 -12.39 1.52
CA ARG A 216 1.44 -12.77 1.35
C ARG A 216 1.22 -14.25 1.63
N TYR A 217 0.04 -14.56 2.13
CA TYR A 217 -0.42 -15.92 2.38
C TYR A 217 -1.83 -16.08 1.82
N LEU A 218 -2.22 -17.31 1.47
CA LEU A 218 -3.57 -17.61 1.01
C LEU A 218 -4.47 -17.84 2.22
N TRP A 219 -5.29 -16.87 2.59
CA TRP A 219 -6.17 -17.00 3.75
C TRP A 219 -7.45 -16.17 3.62
N LYS A 220 -8.41 -16.46 4.51
CA LYS A 220 -9.66 -15.69 4.69
C LYS A 220 -10.01 -15.53 6.16
N ALA A 221 -10.78 -14.50 6.47
CA ALA A 221 -11.40 -14.34 7.79
C ALA A 221 -12.67 -15.21 7.89
N VAL A 222 -12.89 -15.78 9.07
CA VAL A 222 -14.10 -16.55 9.42
C VAL A 222 -14.57 -16.06 10.78
N ILE A 223 -15.74 -15.45 10.83
CA ILE A 223 -16.31 -14.90 12.06
C ILE A 223 -17.32 -15.90 12.63
N GLU A 224 -17.06 -16.37 13.84
CA GLU A 224 -17.97 -17.21 14.61
C GLU A 224 -18.60 -16.35 15.71
N SER A 225 -19.91 -16.08 15.59
CA SER A 225 -20.65 -15.34 16.60
C SER A 225 -22.14 -15.67 16.58
N THR A 226 -22.80 -15.43 17.70
CA THR A 226 -24.27 -15.40 17.79
C THR A 226 -24.85 -14.02 17.49
N ALA A 227 -23.99 -13.00 17.36
CA ALA A 227 -24.40 -11.66 16.95
C ALA A 227 -24.59 -11.58 15.43
N THR A 228 -25.39 -10.59 14.99
CA THR A 228 -25.50 -10.29 13.57
C THR A 228 -24.32 -9.42 13.15
N ILE A 229 -23.42 -9.94 12.31
CA ILE A 229 -22.28 -9.21 11.77
C ILE A 229 -22.74 -8.34 10.61
N THR A 230 -22.39 -7.06 10.62
CA THR A 230 -22.78 -6.08 9.59
C THR A 230 -21.62 -5.75 8.64
N ARG A 231 -20.38 -5.83 9.14
CA ARG A 231 -19.17 -5.49 8.39
C ARG A 231 -17.92 -6.05 9.07
N ILE A 232 -16.87 -6.29 8.29
CA ILE A 232 -15.49 -6.44 8.77
C ILE A 232 -14.58 -5.47 8.02
N ASP A 233 -13.64 -4.84 8.74
CA ASP A 233 -12.51 -4.11 8.15
C ASP A 233 -11.22 -4.88 8.44
N LEU A 234 -10.33 -4.93 7.45
CA LEU A 234 -9.07 -5.68 7.47
C LEU A 234 -7.92 -4.72 7.15
N ASP A 235 -7.06 -4.49 8.12
CA ASP A 235 -5.84 -3.69 8.00
C ASP A 235 -4.63 -4.61 8.05
N TYR A 236 -3.75 -4.52 7.06
CA TYR A 236 -2.57 -5.39 6.93
C TYR A 236 -1.27 -4.63 7.21
N PHE A 237 -0.24 -5.33 7.67
CA PHE A 237 1.05 -4.71 7.98
C PHE A 237 1.75 -4.08 6.74
N ASN A 238 1.50 -4.58 5.53
CA ASN A 238 1.95 -3.91 4.28
C ASN A 238 1.12 -2.67 3.91
N LYS A 239 0.24 -2.24 4.81
CA LYS A 239 -0.65 -1.08 4.70
C LYS A 239 -1.67 -1.19 3.59
N GLU A 240 -1.96 -2.38 3.10
CA GLU A 240 -3.23 -2.58 2.41
C GLU A 240 -4.38 -2.49 3.41
N ARG A 241 -5.56 -2.14 2.90
CA ARG A 241 -6.81 -2.15 3.66
C ARG A 241 -7.94 -2.65 2.80
N ASP A 242 -8.74 -3.56 3.35
CA ASP A 242 -9.96 -4.07 2.74
C ASP A 242 -11.12 -4.04 3.73
N PHE A 243 -12.33 -4.26 3.23
CA PHE A 243 -13.54 -4.40 4.03
C PHE A 243 -14.57 -5.27 3.31
N VAL A 244 -15.35 -6.00 4.10
CA VAL A 244 -16.42 -6.88 3.60
C VAL A 244 -17.71 -6.56 4.36
N PHE A 245 -18.83 -6.45 3.66
CA PHE A 245 -20.12 -6.10 4.23
C PHE A 245 -21.27 -6.68 3.39
N GLY A 246 -22.49 -6.63 3.93
CA GLY A 246 -23.69 -7.13 3.23
C GLY A 246 -23.60 -8.63 2.92
N GLU A 247 -24.10 -9.04 1.75
CA GLU A 247 -24.13 -10.45 1.34
C GLU A 247 -22.72 -11.06 1.18
N ALA A 248 -21.69 -10.25 0.93
CA ALA A 248 -20.32 -10.73 0.80
C ALA A 248 -19.78 -11.35 2.11
N LEU A 249 -20.32 -10.99 3.27
CA LEU A 249 -19.96 -11.60 4.55
C LEU A 249 -20.27 -13.11 4.61
N LYS A 250 -21.26 -13.58 3.84
CA LYS A 250 -21.62 -15.02 3.77
C LYS A 250 -20.66 -15.80 2.87
N HIS A 251 -19.87 -15.11 2.06
CA HIS A 251 -19.05 -15.68 0.99
C HIS A 251 -17.64 -15.08 0.98
N ILE A 252 -17.03 -14.91 2.16
CA ILE A 252 -15.63 -14.48 2.26
C ILE A 252 -14.74 -15.56 1.63
N THR A 253 -14.02 -15.19 0.57
CA THR A 253 -13.17 -16.09 -0.21
C THR A 253 -11.72 -16.03 0.26
N ASP A 254 -10.97 -17.10 -0.01
CA ASP A 254 -9.51 -17.09 0.16
C ASP A 254 -8.87 -16.01 -0.72
N GLN A 255 -7.93 -15.24 -0.16
CA GLN A 255 -7.19 -14.22 -0.87
C GLN A 255 -5.70 -14.30 -0.55
N GLN A 256 -4.87 -13.90 -1.52
CA GLN A 256 -3.44 -13.68 -1.30
C GLN A 256 -3.25 -12.33 -0.60
N ALA A 257 -3.33 -12.34 0.72
CA ALA A 257 -3.32 -11.15 1.55
C ALA A 257 -2.09 -11.09 2.46
N GLY A 258 -1.72 -9.89 2.88
CA GLY A 258 -0.65 -9.66 3.85
C GLY A 258 -0.98 -10.22 5.23
N VAL A 259 -0.02 -10.11 6.15
CA VAL A 259 -0.24 -10.40 7.57
C VAL A 259 -1.16 -9.33 8.17
N ILE A 260 -2.19 -9.76 8.90
CA ILE A 260 -3.17 -8.84 9.51
C ILE A 260 -2.52 -8.05 10.66
N GLU A 261 -2.73 -6.74 10.65
CA GLU A 261 -2.32 -5.79 11.70
C GLU A 261 -3.49 -5.48 12.63
N GLU A 262 -4.66 -5.22 12.06
CA GLU A 262 -5.88 -4.91 12.80
C GLU A 262 -7.12 -5.45 12.07
N LEU A 263 -8.06 -5.98 12.83
CA LEU A 263 -9.35 -6.44 12.32
C LEU A 263 -10.47 -5.79 13.13
N ASN A 264 -11.40 -5.12 12.47
CA ASN A 264 -12.59 -4.55 13.10
C ASN A 264 -13.82 -5.38 12.71
N VAL A 265 -14.58 -5.88 13.69
CA VAL A 265 -15.86 -6.55 13.48
C VAL A 265 -16.99 -5.64 13.94
N TYR A 266 -17.91 -5.31 13.03
CA TYR A 266 -19.12 -4.55 13.34
C TYR A 266 -20.29 -5.50 13.49
N TRP A 267 -21.05 -5.35 14.57
CA TRP A 267 -22.12 -6.28 14.92
C TRP A 267 -23.25 -5.62 15.71
N LEU A 268 -24.43 -6.22 15.67
CA LEU A 268 -25.60 -5.77 16.41
C LEU A 268 -25.75 -6.54 17.72
N ASP A 269 -25.94 -5.82 18.82
CA ASP A 269 -26.34 -6.42 20.09
C ASP A 269 -27.83 -6.83 20.10
N ASP A 270 -28.27 -7.41 21.22
CA ASP A 270 -29.66 -7.86 21.38
C ASP A 270 -30.69 -6.70 21.35
N GLN A 271 -30.24 -5.45 21.52
CA GLN A 271 -31.05 -4.24 21.40
C GLN A 271 -30.97 -3.61 20.01
N LYS A 272 -30.31 -4.28 19.04
CA LYS A 272 -30.04 -3.79 17.68
C LYS A 272 -29.18 -2.52 17.64
N ARG A 273 -28.36 -2.27 18.66
CA ARG A 273 -27.36 -1.20 18.64
C ARG A 273 -26.12 -1.73 17.93
N GLU A 274 -25.49 -0.89 17.11
CA GLU A 274 -24.25 -1.27 16.43
C GLU A 274 -23.05 -1.07 17.36
N LEU A 275 -22.24 -2.12 17.48
CA LEU A 275 -20.95 -2.10 18.16
C LEU A 275 -19.85 -2.40 17.15
N ARG A 276 -18.65 -1.92 17.47
CA ARG A 276 -17.41 -2.26 16.78
C ARG A 276 -16.46 -2.90 17.78
N THR A 277 -16.03 -4.13 17.51
CA THR A 277 -14.94 -4.79 18.24
C THR A 277 -13.67 -4.69 17.41
N GLU A 278 -12.71 -3.93 17.91
CA GLU A 278 -11.37 -3.75 17.35
C GLU A 278 -10.45 -4.83 17.90
N ILE A 279 -9.69 -5.49 17.04
CA ILE A 279 -8.73 -6.53 17.38
C ILE A 279 -7.38 -6.14 16.78
N LYS A 280 -6.43 -5.74 17.63
CA LYS A 280 -5.06 -5.40 17.22
C LYS A 280 -4.12 -6.55 17.47
N PHE A 281 -3.30 -6.87 16.49
CA PHE A 281 -2.34 -7.97 16.55
C PHE A 281 -0.96 -7.45 16.95
N ASP A 282 -0.25 -8.19 17.80
CA ASP A 282 1.19 -7.98 17.97
C ASP A 282 1.91 -8.39 16.67
N GLU A 283 2.80 -7.53 16.18
CA GLU A 283 3.47 -7.73 14.90
C GLU A 283 4.34 -9.00 14.91
N LYS A 284 5.16 -9.19 15.95
CA LYS A 284 6.08 -10.33 16.00
C LYS A 284 5.32 -11.64 16.09
N GLU A 285 4.28 -11.69 16.94
CA GLU A 285 3.41 -12.85 17.02
C GLU A 285 2.72 -13.11 15.68
N ALA A 286 2.16 -12.08 15.04
CA ALA A 286 1.42 -12.25 13.81
C ALA A 286 2.29 -12.81 12.68
N PHE A 287 3.46 -12.24 12.44
CA PHE A 287 4.38 -12.79 11.44
C PHE A 287 4.84 -14.21 11.79
N ALA A 288 5.07 -14.52 13.08
CA ALA A 288 5.43 -15.86 13.51
C ALA A 288 4.30 -16.88 13.26
N VAL A 289 3.06 -16.54 13.62
CA VAL A 289 1.88 -17.40 13.40
C VAL A 289 1.67 -17.63 11.90
N PHE A 290 1.60 -16.56 11.10
CA PHE A 290 1.39 -16.67 9.65
C PHE A 290 2.52 -17.40 8.93
N SER A 291 3.76 -17.37 9.44
CA SER A 291 4.88 -18.12 8.86
C SER A 291 4.69 -19.65 8.87
N ASN A 292 3.70 -20.16 9.61
CA ASN A 292 3.34 -21.58 9.58
C ASN A 292 2.59 -21.98 8.29
N LEU A 293 2.00 -21.04 7.55
CA LEU A 293 1.36 -21.30 6.26
C LEU A 293 2.42 -21.49 5.17
N LYS A 294 2.39 -22.63 4.50
CA LYS A 294 3.24 -22.90 3.33
C LYS A 294 2.66 -22.24 2.08
N GLU A 295 3.48 -22.16 1.04
CA GLU A 295 3.03 -21.66 -0.26
C GLU A 295 1.82 -22.46 -0.77
N ASN A 296 0.76 -21.75 -1.16
CA ASN A 296 -0.54 -22.30 -1.61
C ASN A 296 -1.35 -23.09 -0.56
N GLU A 297 -0.87 -23.21 0.67
CA GLU A 297 -1.67 -23.75 1.78
C GLU A 297 -2.70 -22.70 2.23
N LYS A 298 -3.93 -23.15 2.49
CA LYS A 298 -5.03 -22.28 2.88
C LYS A 298 -5.11 -22.13 4.39
N GLY A 299 -5.17 -20.89 4.86
CA GLY A 299 -5.43 -20.55 6.24
C GLY A 299 -6.84 -19.99 6.46
N GLU A 300 -7.43 -20.31 7.61
CA GLU A 300 -8.64 -19.64 8.10
C GLU A 300 -8.28 -18.87 9.37
N LEU A 301 -8.38 -17.54 9.32
CA LEU A 301 -8.29 -16.71 10.51
C LEU A 301 -9.66 -16.77 11.21
N LEU A 302 -9.76 -17.63 12.21
CA LEU A 302 -10.97 -17.85 13.00
C LEU A 302 -11.07 -16.77 14.08
N ILE A 303 -12.15 -15.98 14.05
CA ILE A 303 -12.46 -14.98 15.05
C ILE A 303 -13.72 -15.42 15.79
N LEU A 304 -13.56 -15.82 17.05
CA LEU A 304 -14.66 -16.16 17.94
C LEU A 304 -15.03 -14.92 18.74
N LEU A 305 -16.15 -14.29 18.36
CA LEU A 305 -16.64 -13.06 18.99
C LEU A 305 -17.67 -13.39 20.08
N ASP A 306 -17.32 -13.11 21.34
CA ASP A 306 -18.19 -13.26 22.50
C ASP A 306 -19.00 -11.97 22.71
N LYS A 307 -20.24 -11.96 22.21
CA LYS A 307 -21.14 -10.80 22.34
C LYS A 307 -21.44 -10.42 23.80
N GLY A 308 -21.37 -11.36 24.73
CA GLY A 308 -21.67 -11.12 26.14
C GLY A 308 -20.52 -10.43 26.88
N LYS A 309 -19.28 -10.69 26.45
CA LYS A 309 -18.07 -10.08 27.03
C LYS A 309 -17.53 -8.91 26.22
N GLN A 310 -18.03 -8.72 25.00
CA GLN A 310 -17.50 -7.75 24.04
C GLN A 310 -16.01 -7.96 23.78
N ASP A 311 -15.61 -9.22 23.71
CA ASP A 311 -14.23 -9.69 23.57
C ASP A 311 -14.13 -10.69 22.40
N ALA A 312 -12.91 -10.98 21.94
CA ALA A 312 -12.66 -11.89 20.84
C ALA A 312 -11.47 -12.79 21.12
N THR A 313 -11.58 -14.06 20.72
CA THR A 313 -10.44 -14.97 20.62
C THR A 313 -10.11 -15.18 19.14
N VAL A 314 -8.82 -15.16 18.79
CA VAL A 314 -8.37 -15.34 17.42
C VAL A 314 -7.41 -16.52 17.30
N LYS A 315 -7.59 -17.32 16.25
CA LYS A 315 -6.71 -18.43 15.89
C LYS A 315 -6.48 -18.48 14.39
N LEU A 316 -5.31 -18.93 13.97
CA LEU A 316 -5.08 -19.34 12.59
C LEU A 316 -5.25 -20.86 12.49
N LYS A 317 -6.21 -21.30 11.68
CA LYS A 317 -6.44 -22.71 11.37
C LYS A 317 -5.81 -23.08 10.04
N ILE A 318 -5.07 -24.19 10.03
CA ILE A 318 -4.35 -24.74 8.87
C ILE A 318 -4.62 -26.25 8.84
N GLY A 319 -5.53 -26.69 7.97
CA GLY A 319 -6.06 -28.06 8.03
C GLY A 319 -6.68 -28.36 9.41
N ASP A 320 -6.13 -29.36 10.11
CA ASP A 320 -6.56 -29.75 11.46
C ASP A 320 -5.81 -29.01 12.59
N LYS A 321 -4.77 -28.23 12.26
CA LYS A 321 -3.97 -27.49 13.25
C LYS A 321 -4.60 -26.13 13.52
N GLU A 322 -4.77 -25.78 14.79
CA GLU A 322 -5.14 -24.43 15.23
C GLU A 322 -4.00 -23.79 16.01
N ILE A 323 -3.63 -22.56 15.65
CA ILE A 323 -2.58 -21.79 16.29
C ILE A 323 -3.22 -20.53 16.90
N PRO A 324 -3.32 -20.42 18.24
CA PRO A 324 -3.92 -19.24 18.86
C PRO A 324 -2.98 -18.04 18.83
N PHE A 325 -3.55 -16.85 18.69
CA PHE A 325 -2.88 -15.60 19.00
C PHE A 325 -3.09 -15.28 20.48
N LYS A 326 -2.03 -14.92 21.18
CA LYS A 326 -1.98 -14.71 22.64
C LYS A 326 -1.72 -13.26 23.02
N GLU A 327 -1.18 -12.47 22.10
CA GLU A 327 -0.78 -11.07 22.33
C GLU A 327 -1.70 -10.08 21.60
N ILE A 328 -2.92 -10.50 21.27
CA ILE A 328 -3.95 -9.59 20.73
C ILE A 328 -4.45 -8.63 21.80
N LYS A 329 -4.87 -7.44 21.37
CA LYS A 329 -5.60 -6.48 22.19
C LYS A 329 -6.99 -6.28 21.60
N THR A 330 -8.01 -6.42 22.43
CA THR A 330 -9.41 -6.28 22.04
C THR A 330 -10.04 -5.08 22.72
N GLN A 331 -10.82 -4.31 21.98
CA GLN A 331 -11.61 -3.21 22.53
C GLN A 331 -12.92 -3.05 21.77
N SER A 332 -14.03 -2.93 22.51
CA SER A 332 -15.35 -2.74 21.91
C SER A 332 -15.91 -1.34 22.19
N PHE A 333 -16.58 -0.78 21.19
CA PHE A 333 -17.15 0.56 21.23
C PHE A 333 -18.58 0.54 20.70
N PHE A 334 -19.46 1.36 21.27
CA PHE A 334 -20.72 1.71 20.61
C PHE A 334 -20.42 2.66 19.44
N ARG A 335 -21.09 2.43 18.31
CA ARG A 335 -20.95 3.26 17.12
C ARG A 335 -22.02 4.35 17.04
#